data_AF-A0A165GQ53-F1
#
_entry.id   AF-A0A165GQ53-F1
#
_cell.length_a   1.000
_cell.length_b   1.000
_cell.length_c   1.000
_cell.angle_alpha   90.00
_cell.angle_beta   90.00
_cell.angle_gamma   90.00
#
_symmetry.space_group_name_H-M   'P 1'
#
loop_
_entity.id
_entity.type
_entity.pdbx_description
1 polymer ?
#
loop_
_entity_poly.entity_id
_entity_poly.type
_entity_poly.pdbx_seq_one_letter_code
_entity_poly.pdbx_strand_id
1 'polypeptide(L)'
;MGISQKESLKDWLKYWMKFLLVVFLILGYATYYMVFHTPKNSLELYQSIATADDFEEATKLMSEGFEGNFKEEDFEFISKSNASPNRVGQFAIFEYDEKTFVVMTTAGTNKLEILAVDDLPKDLRDYFLQLGP
;
A
#
# COMPACT_ATOMS: atom_id res chain seq x y z
N MET A 1 9.18 -28.12 -51.80
CA MET A 1 9.35 -28.28 -50.33
C MET A 1 9.29 -26.97 -49.52
N GLY A 2 9.31 -25.76 -50.12
CA GLY A 2 9.38 -24.50 -49.36
C GLY A 2 8.07 -23.83 -48.90
N ILE A 3 6.90 -24.29 -49.35
CA ILE A 3 5.60 -23.66 -49.04
C ILE A 3 5.04 -24.15 -47.68
N SER A 4 5.14 -25.45 -47.40
CA SER A 4 4.66 -26.08 -46.16
C SER A 4 5.37 -25.55 -44.90
N GLN A 5 6.66 -25.22 -45.00
CA GLN A 5 7.44 -24.68 -43.88
C GLN A 5 7.03 -23.24 -43.49
N LYS A 6 6.58 -22.42 -44.45
CA LYS A 6 6.14 -21.04 -44.19
C LYS A 6 4.77 -20.99 -43.50
N GLU A 7 3.89 -21.94 -43.78
CA GLU A 7 2.57 -22.03 -43.13
C GLU A 7 2.71 -22.48 -41.68
N SER A 8 3.54 -23.50 -41.39
CA SER A 8 3.78 -23.95 -40.02
C SER A 8 4.43 -22.86 -39.15
N LEU A 9 5.31 -22.04 -39.73
CA LEU A 9 5.98 -20.95 -39.03
C LEU A 9 5.03 -19.80 -38.72
N LYS A 10 4.09 -19.47 -39.63
CA LYS A 10 3.04 -18.49 -39.39
C LYS A 10 2.08 -18.93 -38.30
N ASP A 11 1.67 -20.20 -38.29
CA ASP A 11 0.76 -20.70 -37.28
C ASP A 11 1.45 -20.79 -35.91
N TRP A 12 2.71 -21.24 -35.86
CA TRP A 12 3.53 -21.17 -34.66
C TRP A 12 3.66 -19.73 -34.13
N LEU A 13 3.90 -18.75 -35.00
CA LEU A 13 3.97 -17.34 -34.63
C LEU A 13 2.64 -16.81 -34.09
N LYS A 14 1.49 -17.20 -34.67
CA LYS A 14 0.16 -16.86 -34.17
C LYS A 14 -0.10 -17.44 -32.79
N TYR A 15 0.29 -18.69 -32.54
CA TYR A 15 0.16 -19.31 -31.22
C TYR A 15 1.01 -18.56 -30.19
N TRP A 16 2.26 -18.24 -30.53
CA TRP A 16 3.13 -17.44 -29.66
C TRP A 16 2.60 -16.03 -29.40
N MET A 17 2.04 -15.34 -30.41
CA MET A 17 1.38 -14.05 -30.20
C MET A 17 0.18 -14.15 -29.26
N LYS A 18 -0.68 -15.16 -29.43
CA LYS A 18 -1.82 -15.40 -28.52
C LYS A 18 -1.36 -15.70 -27.10
N PHE A 19 -0.32 -16.52 -26.95
CA PHE A 19 0.29 -16.81 -25.66
C PHE A 19 0.84 -15.54 -24.99
N LEU A 20 1.61 -14.72 -25.72
CA LEU A 20 2.13 -13.45 -25.21
C LEU A 20 1.02 -12.47 -24.83
N LEU A 21 -0.08 -12.42 -25.60
CA LEU A 21 -1.24 -11.61 -25.26
C LEU A 21 -1.84 -12.04 -23.92
N VAL A 22 -2.04 -13.35 -23.71
CA VAL A 22 -2.58 -13.87 -22.45
C VAL A 22 -1.64 -13.57 -21.27
N VAL A 23 -0.33 -13.76 -21.46
CA VAL A 23 0.67 -13.41 -20.44
C VAL A 23 0.62 -11.92 -20.12
N PHE A 24 0.53 -11.06 -21.14
CA PHE A 24 0.42 -9.61 -20.97
C PHE A 24 -0.85 -9.22 -20.22
N LEU A 25 -1.98 -9.89 -20.48
CA LEU A 25 -3.23 -9.64 -19.75
C LEU A 25 -3.13 -10.05 -18.28
N ILE A 26 -2.53 -11.19 -17.98
CA ILE A 26 -2.35 -11.66 -16.60
C ILE A 26 -1.41 -10.72 -15.83
N LEU A 27 -0.25 -10.39 -16.41
CA LEU A 27 0.72 -9.48 -15.79
C LEU A 27 0.18 -8.05 -15.70
N GLY A 28 -0.52 -7.59 -16.73
CA GLY A 28 -1.17 -6.27 -16.77
C GLY A 28 -2.24 -6.14 -15.69
N TYR A 29 -3.05 -7.18 -15.48
CA TYR A 29 -4.05 -7.18 -14.42
C TYR A 29 -3.40 -7.17 -13.02
N ALA A 30 -2.41 -8.02 -12.77
CA ALA A 30 -1.72 -8.08 -11.49
C ALA A 30 -1.00 -6.77 -11.14
N THR A 31 -0.30 -6.17 -12.11
CA THR A 31 0.37 -4.88 -11.94
C THR A 31 -0.63 -3.74 -11.76
N TYR A 32 -1.75 -3.74 -12.50
CA TYR A 32 -2.83 -2.78 -12.29
C TYR A 32 -3.38 -2.85 -10.86
N TYR A 33 -3.67 -4.05 -10.37
CA TYR A 33 -4.18 -4.24 -9.02
C TYR A 33 -3.21 -3.69 -7.95
N MET A 34 -1.93 -4.07 -8.01
CA MET A 34 -0.92 -3.57 -7.06
C MET A 34 -0.70 -2.06 -7.13
N VAL A 35 -0.77 -1.46 -8.32
CA VAL A 35 -0.47 -0.02 -8.48
C VAL A 35 -1.63 0.87 -8.05
N PHE A 36 -2.88 0.41 -8.20
CA PHE A 36 -4.07 1.23 -7.98
C PHE A 36 -4.86 0.88 -6.71
N HIS A 37 -4.76 -0.34 -6.19
CA HIS A 37 -5.53 -0.77 -5.01
C HIS A 37 -4.71 -0.87 -3.72
N THR A 38 -3.39 -0.62 -3.76
CA THR A 38 -2.56 -0.55 -2.56
C THR A 38 -2.29 0.92 -2.20
N PRO A 39 -2.72 1.39 -1.01
CA PRO A 39 -2.50 2.78 -0.61
C PRO A 39 -1.00 3.06 -0.42
N LYS A 40 -0.52 4.19 -0.95
CA LYS A 40 0.91 4.54 -0.98
C LYS A 40 1.35 5.51 0.11
N ASN A 41 0.40 6.16 0.76
CA ASN A 41 0.64 7.17 1.78
C ASN A 41 -0.52 7.19 2.78
N SER A 42 -0.35 7.90 3.89
CA SER A 42 -1.35 7.91 4.96
C SER A 42 -2.70 8.53 4.56
N LEU A 43 -2.73 9.42 3.56
CA LEU A 43 -3.98 9.98 3.04
C LEU A 43 -4.75 8.94 2.23
N GLU A 44 -4.09 8.25 1.32
CA GLU A 44 -4.70 7.16 0.55
C GLU A 44 -5.17 6.03 1.48
N LEU A 45 -4.36 5.67 2.49
CA LEU A 45 -4.74 4.65 3.47
C LEU A 45 -6.00 5.05 4.24
N TYR A 46 -6.06 6.28 4.74
CA TYR A 46 -7.26 6.80 5.41
C TYR A 46 -8.48 6.75 4.49
N GLN A 47 -8.35 7.19 3.24
CA GLN A 47 -9.44 7.17 2.26
C GLN A 47 -9.92 5.73 2.01
N SER A 48 -9.00 4.80 1.78
CA SER A 48 -9.34 3.39 1.58
C SER A 48 -10.09 2.78 2.77
N ILE A 49 -9.69 3.09 4.01
CA ILE A 49 -10.42 2.63 5.20
C ILE A 49 -11.79 3.30 5.30
N ALA A 50 -11.87 4.61 5.09
CA ALA A 50 -13.11 5.38 5.23
C ALA A 50 -14.16 5.03 4.17
N THR A 51 -13.74 4.54 3.00
CA THR A 51 -14.63 4.15 1.90
C THR A 51 -14.77 2.64 1.71
N ALA A 52 -14.17 1.81 2.55
CA ALA A 52 -14.33 0.37 2.47
C ALA A 52 -15.80 -0.02 2.77
N ASP A 53 -16.30 -1.00 2.02
CA ASP A 53 -17.69 -1.47 2.12
C ASP A 53 -17.95 -2.16 3.47
N ASP A 54 -16.94 -2.84 4.00
CA ASP A 54 -17.01 -3.55 5.28
C ASP A 54 -15.64 -3.66 5.99
N PHE A 55 -15.68 -4.17 7.23
CA PHE A 55 -14.49 -4.36 8.06
C PHE A 55 -13.51 -5.38 7.47
N GLU A 56 -14.00 -6.39 6.74
CA GLU A 56 -13.14 -7.40 6.10
C GLU A 56 -12.31 -6.76 4.99
N GLU A 57 -12.92 -5.89 4.18
CA GLU A 57 -12.22 -5.12 3.16
C GLU A 57 -11.17 -4.19 3.77
N ALA A 58 -11.51 -3.46 4.83
CA ALA A 58 -10.56 -2.59 5.52
C ALA A 58 -9.39 -3.38 6.14
N THR A 59 -9.64 -4.60 6.64
CA THR A 59 -8.60 -5.47 7.22
C THR A 59 -7.58 -5.94 6.19
N LYS A 60 -7.95 -6.04 4.90
CA LYS A 60 -7.02 -6.39 3.80
C LYS A 60 -5.93 -5.33 3.57
N LEU A 61 -6.08 -4.14 4.14
CA LEU A 61 -5.07 -3.07 4.11
C LEU A 61 -3.97 -3.26 5.17
N MET A 62 -4.18 -4.15 6.15
CA MET A 62 -3.20 -4.46 7.18
C MET A 62 -2.08 -5.33 6.61
N SER A 63 -0.88 -5.17 7.18
CA SER A 63 0.23 -6.08 6.88
C SER A 63 -0.06 -7.47 7.44
N GLU A 64 0.39 -8.51 6.73
CA GLU A 64 0.22 -9.90 7.14
C GLU A 64 0.74 -10.13 8.57
N GLY A 65 -0.11 -10.66 9.45
CA GLY A 65 0.19 -10.90 10.87
C GLY A 65 -0.12 -9.74 11.82
N PHE A 66 -0.58 -8.60 11.30
CA PHE A 66 -0.95 -7.41 12.08
C PHE A 66 -2.46 -7.13 12.08
N GLU A 67 -3.27 -8.02 11.52
CA GLU A 67 -4.73 -7.84 11.37
C GLU A 67 -5.42 -7.63 12.71
N GLY A 68 -4.92 -8.25 13.79
CA GLY A 68 -5.46 -8.10 15.14
C GLY A 68 -5.28 -6.71 15.78
N ASN A 69 -4.44 -5.85 15.20
CA ASN A 69 -4.20 -4.50 15.71
C ASN A 69 -5.25 -3.49 15.26
N PHE A 70 -6.11 -3.85 14.31
CA PHE A 70 -7.19 -3.01 13.83
C PHE A 70 -8.53 -3.68 14.14
N LYS A 71 -9.35 -3.04 14.97
CA LYS A 71 -10.62 -3.62 15.43
C LYS A 71 -11.79 -3.09 14.62
N GLU A 72 -12.89 -3.83 14.65
CA GLU A 72 -14.15 -3.41 14.03
C GLU A 72 -14.61 -2.06 14.59
N GLU A 73 -14.40 -1.81 15.89
CA GLU A 73 -14.65 -0.54 16.56
C GLU A 73 -13.88 0.64 15.94
N ASP A 74 -12.61 0.42 15.57
CA ASP A 74 -11.76 1.43 14.92
C ASP A 74 -12.27 1.71 13.50
N PHE A 75 -12.65 0.66 12.77
CA PHE A 75 -13.25 0.79 11.44
C PHE A 75 -14.55 1.59 11.50
N GLU A 76 -15.47 1.26 12.40
CA GLU A 76 -16.73 1.98 12.55
C GLU A 76 -16.51 3.44 12.90
N PHE A 77 -15.54 3.75 13.75
CA PHE A 77 -15.20 5.12 14.10
C PHE A 77 -14.71 5.92 12.88
N ILE A 78 -13.86 5.31 12.04
CA ILE A 78 -13.30 5.95 10.85
C ILE A 78 -14.33 6.06 9.72
N SER A 79 -15.11 5.02 9.45
CA SER A 79 -16.01 4.92 8.28
C SER A 79 -17.40 5.53 8.53
N LYS A 80 -17.93 5.45 9.75
CA LYS A 80 -19.28 5.95 10.09
C LYS A 80 -19.27 7.33 10.74
N SER A 81 -18.10 7.91 11.02
CA SER A 81 -18.06 9.29 11.49
C SER A 81 -18.49 10.23 10.36
N ASN A 82 -19.55 11.00 10.58
CA ASN A 82 -19.91 12.16 9.74
C ASN A 82 -18.84 13.29 9.82
N ALA A 83 -17.71 13.05 10.46
CA ALA A 83 -16.65 14.01 10.72
C ALA A 83 -15.37 13.54 10.04
N SER A 84 -14.86 14.34 9.12
CA SER A 84 -13.51 14.16 8.60
C SER A 84 -12.49 14.26 9.74
N PRO A 85 -11.35 13.56 9.66
CA PRO A 85 -10.30 13.68 10.65
C PRO A 85 -9.87 15.13 10.76
N ASN A 86 -9.63 15.60 11.98
CA ASN A 86 -9.06 16.93 12.21
C ASN A 86 -7.72 17.10 11.49
N ARG A 87 -6.99 15.98 11.29
CA ARG A 87 -5.71 15.94 10.59
C ARG A 87 -5.36 14.52 10.14
N VAL A 88 -4.80 14.38 8.94
CA VAL A 88 -4.07 13.19 8.50
C VAL A 88 -2.60 13.57 8.36
N GLY A 89 -1.73 12.88 9.10
CA GLY A 89 -0.28 13.08 9.07
C GLY A 89 0.45 11.82 8.65
N GLN A 90 1.68 11.96 8.17
CA GLN A 90 2.59 10.84 7.96
C GLN A 90 3.86 11.11 8.75
N PHE A 91 4.33 10.09 9.46
CA PHE A 91 5.53 10.17 10.28
C PHE A 91 6.49 9.04 9.92
N ALA A 92 7.77 9.34 9.95
CA ALA A 92 8.84 8.36 9.91
C ALA A 92 9.61 8.44 11.23
N ILE A 93 9.96 7.27 11.77
CA ILE A 93 10.79 7.16 12.97
C ILE A 93 12.16 6.69 12.52
N PHE A 94 13.20 7.45 12.86
CA PHE A 94 14.60 7.08 12.61
C PHE A 94 15.29 6.83 13.95
N GLU A 95 15.59 5.56 14.22
CA GLU A 95 16.26 5.14 15.45
C GLU A 95 17.77 4.99 15.23
N TYR A 96 18.54 5.58 16.14
CA TYR A 96 19.97 5.45 16.30
C TYR A 96 20.23 5.05 17.76
N ASP A 97 21.40 4.46 18.06
CA ASP A 97 21.74 3.88 19.38
C ASP A 97 21.16 4.65 20.60
N GLU A 98 21.35 5.97 20.66
CA GLU A 98 20.89 6.79 21.79
C GLU A 98 19.78 7.80 21.44
N LYS A 99 19.37 7.90 20.16
CA LYS A 99 18.49 8.97 19.68
C LYS A 99 17.44 8.44 18.73
N THR A 100 16.22 8.92 18.89
CA THR A 100 15.12 8.58 17.99
C THR A 100 14.52 9.86 17.44
N PHE A 101 14.57 10.04 16.13
CA PHE A 101 13.96 11.19 15.48
C PHE A 101 12.57 10.84 14.97
N VAL A 102 11.59 11.69 15.27
CA VAL A 102 10.30 11.68 14.58
C VAL A 102 10.34 12.74 13.49
N VAL A 103 10.18 12.27 12.26
CA VAL A 103 10.14 13.11 11.08
C VAL A 103 8.72 13.13 10.57
N MET A 104 8.08 14.30 10.65
CA MET A 104 6.79 14.52 10.05
C MET A 104 6.97 14.82 8.57
N THR A 105 6.23 14.11 7.71
CA THR A 105 6.30 14.29 6.26
C THR A 105 4.96 14.71 5.68
N THR A 106 5.00 15.22 4.45
CA THR A 106 3.80 15.49 3.64
C THR A 106 2.96 14.22 3.45
N ALA A 107 1.68 14.29 3.79
CA ALA A 107 0.70 13.24 3.49
C ALA A 107 0.08 13.48 2.10
N GLY A 108 -0.19 12.41 1.34
CA GLY A 108 -0.90 12.52 0.05
C GLY A 108 -0.11 13.11 -1.12
N THR A 109 1.22 13.13 -1.05
CA THR A 109 2.08 13.67 -2.12
C THR A 109 2.90 12.57 -2.78
N ASN A 110 3.26 12.76 -4.07
CA ASN A 110 4.10 11.80 -4.82
C ASN A 110 5.53 11.67 -4.29
N LYS A 111 5.96 12.59 -3.42
CA LYS A 111 7.29 12.63 -2.82
C LYS A 111 7.18 13.08 -1.36
N LEU A 112 7.79 12.32 -0.46
CA LEU A 112 7.88 12.71 0.94
C LEU A 112 8.80 13.92 1.10
N GLU A 113 8.26 14.98 1.70
CA GLU A 113 9.02 16.16 2.09
C GLU A 113 8.99 16.30 3.61
N ILE A 114 10.13 16.64 4.20
CA ILE A 114 10.28 16.82 5.64
C ILE A 114 9.61 18.14 6.05
N LEU A 115 8.60 18.05 6.91
CA LEU A 115 7.88 19.19 7.47
C LEU A 115 8.43 19.59 8.85
N ALA A 116 8.80 18.61 9.66
CA ALA A 116 9.37 18.82 10.99
C ALA A 116 10.24 17.63 11.40
N VAL A 117 11.24 17.90 12.24
CA VAL A 117 12.13 16.90 12.86
C VAL A 117 12.25 17.23 14.33
N ASP A 118 12.01 16.24 15.19
CA ASP A 118 12.21 16.37 16.64
C ASP A 118 12.83 15.10 17.23
N ASP A 119 13.53 15.23 18.36
CA ASP A 119 14.07 14.10 19.13
C ASP A 119 13.00 13.59 20.10
N LEU A 120 12.74 12.29 20.11
CA LEU A 120 11.71 11.74 20.97
C LEU A 120 12.13 11.75 22.44
N PRO A 121 11.26 12.28 23.33
CA PRO A 121 11.35 12.02 24.76
C PRO A 121 11.50 10.52 25.05
N LYS A 122 12.26 10.19 26.08
CA LYS A 122 12.62 8.80 26.42
C LYS A 122 11.40 7.89 26.60
N ASP A 123 10.33 8.40 27.20
CA ASP A 123 9.07 7.70 27.40
C ASP A 123 8.36 7.34 26.08
N LEU A 124 8.38 8.23 25.09
CA LEU A 124 7.84 7.95 23.76
C LEU A 124 8.73 6.98 22.98
N ARG A 125 10.05 7.09 23.13
CA ARG A 125 10.99 6.12 22.56
C ARG A 125 10.72 4.71 23.09
N ASP A 126 10.57 4.56 24.40
CA ASP A 126 10.29 3.27 25.04
C ASP A 126 8.94 2.69 24.60
N TYR A 127 7.95 3.52 24.25
CA TYR A 127 6.68 3.11 23.66
C TYR A 127 6.84 2.57 22.23
N PHE A 128 7.54 3.29 21.35
CA PHE A 128 7.73 2.84 19.97
C PHE A 128 8.61 1.58 19.85
N LEU A 129 9.56 1.39 20.76
CA LEU A 129 10.32 0.13 20.87
C LEU A 129 9.42 -1.10 21.13
N GLN A 130 8.24 -0.92 21.73
CA GLN A 130 7.27 -2.00 21.96
C GLN A 130 6.37 -2.27 20.74
N LEU A 131 6.31 -1.32 19.80
CA LEU A 131 5.52 -1.42 18.57
C LEU A 131 6.32 -1.96 17.38
N GLY A 132 7.66 -2.03 17.49
CA GLY A 132 8.51 -2.62 16.47
C GLY A 132 8.29 -4.14 16.33
N PRO A 133 8.57 -4.71 15.14
CA PRO A 133 8.61 -6.16 14.95
C PRO A 133 9.70 -6.85 15.79
#